data_AF-A0A807N2X7-F1
#
_entry.id   AF-A0A807N2X7-F1
#
_cell.length_a   1.000
_cell.length_b   1.000
_cell.length_c   1.000
_cell.angle_alpha   90.00
_cell.angle_beta   90.00
_cell.angle_gamma   90.00
#
_symmetry.space_group_name_H-M   'P 1'
#
loop_
_entity.id
_entity.type
_entity.pdbx_description
1 polymer ?
#
loop_
_entity_poly.entity_id
_entity_poly.type
_entity_poly.pdbx_seq_one_letter_code
_entity_poly.pdbx_strand_id
1 'polypeptide(L)'
;MGLLSRLLGRDDDGEVTVSPFSPDSVRPQVSDLIEALTALIEAMESDEAPLSNPGWRGRLRDLHNSRGDLRLLARRSTFTRDDLFEVLTCVRPLFRGAPPKDFAHLEGLNQRVIDAIEDVHRAASA
;
A
#
# COMPACT_ATOMS: atom_id res chain seq x y z
N MET A 1 -39.79 19.02 -36.46
CA MET A 1 -38.42 18.91 -37.02
C MET A 1 -37.45 19.81 -36.25
N GLY A 2 -36.65 19.25 -35.35
CA GLY A 2 -35.19 19.29 -35.59
C GLY A 2 -34.25 20.18 -34.78
N LEU A 3 -34.64 20.96 -33.77
CA LEU A 3 -33.68 21.86 -33.07
C LEU A 3 -33.53 21.67 -31.55
N LEU A 4 -34.48 21.03 -30.87
CA LEU A 4 -34.37 20.79 -29.42
C LEU A 4 -33.72 19.44 -29.05
N SER A 5 -33.62 18.49 -29.99
CA SER A 5 -33.04 17.15 -29.74
C SER A 5 -31.51 17.11 -29.79
N ARG A 6 -30.82 18.20 -30.17
CA ARG A 6 -29.34 18.25 -30.25
C ARG A 6 -28.66 18.86 -29.02
N LEU A 7 -29.42 19.40 -28.08
CA LEU A 7 -28.90 19.91 -26.80
C LEU A 7 -29.02 18.90 -25.64
N LEU A 8 -29.66 17.75 -25.88
CA LEU A 8 -29.88 16.67 -24.91
C LEU A 8 -29.17 15.36 -25.31
N GLY A 9 -28.17 15.44 -26.19
CA GLY A 9 -27.56 14.25 -26.80
C GLY A 9 -26.07 14.40 -27.02
N ARG A 10 -25.30 14.26 -25.93
CA ARG A 10 -24.05 13.53 -25.99
C ARG A 10 -24.00 12.59 -24.80
N ASP A 11 -24.67 11.46 -24.98
CA ASP A 11 -24.28 10.20 -24.37
C ASP A 11 -22.81 9.96 -24.70
N ASP A 12 -21.97 10.26 -23.73
CA ASP A 12 -20.83 9.41 -23.41
C ASP A 12 -20.88 9.17 -21.90
N ASP A 13 -22.06 8.73 -21.42
CA ASP A 13 -22.13 7.84 -20.26
C ASP A 13 -21.51 6.52 -20.75
N GLY A 14 -20.18 6.54 -20.92
CA GLY A 14 -19.39 5.33 -20.84
C GLY A 14 -19.68 4.80 -19.45
N GLU A 15 -20.66 3.91 -19.37
CA GLU A 15 -21.04 3.20 -18.16
C GLU A 15 -19.73 2.68 -17.57
N VAL A 16 -19.23 3.37 -16.53
CA VAL A 16 -18.00 3.02 -15.85
C VAL A 16 -18.33 1.71 -15.18
N THR A 17 -18.10 0.62 -15.91
CA THR A 17 -18.23 -0.73 -15.44
C THR A 17 -17.13 -0.89 -14.41
N VAL A 18 -17.49 -0.63 -13.15
CA VAL A 18 -16.60 -0.87 -12.02
C VAL A 18 -16.34 -2.36 -12.03
N SER A 19 -15.15 -2.77 -12.49
CA SER A 19 -14.74 -4.16 -12.43
C SER A 19 -14.90 -4.67 -11.00
N PRO A 20 -15.53 -5.84 -10.81
CA PRO A 20 -15.66 -6.42 -9.49
C PRO A 20 -14.28 -6.70 -8.93
N PHE A 21 -14.05 -6.26 -7.68
CA PHE A 21 -12.80 -6.49 -6.99
C PHE A 21 -12.46 -7.99 -6.91
N SER A 22 -11.24 -8.35 -7.32
CA SER A 22 -10.72 -9.70 -7.22
C SER A 22 -9.53 -9.73 -6.26
N PRO A 23 -9.60 -10.49 -5.15
CA PRO A 23 -8.44 -10.74 -4.30
C PRO A 23 -7.22 -11.23 -5.08
N ASP A 24 -7.43 -12.09 -6.09
CA ASP A 24 -6.33 -12.71 -6.83
C ASP A 24 -5.60 -11.72 -7.74
N SER A 25 -6.25 -10.63 -8.17
CA SER A 25 -5.59 -9.60 -8.98
C SER A 25 -4.66 -8.70 -8.18
N VAL A 26 -4.82 -8.61 -6.85
CA VAL A 26 -4.00 -7.76 -5.97
C VAL A 26 -2.98 -8.52 -5.14
N ARG A 27 -3.14 -9.85 -5.01
CA ARG A 27 -2.25 -10.72 -4.20
C ARG A 27 -0.77 -10.56 -4.56
N PRO A 28 -0.35 -10.48 -5.83
CA PRO A 28 1.06 -10.28 -6.16
C PRO A 28 1.61 -8.99 -5.54
N GLN A 29 0.91 -7.87 -5.69
CA GLN A 29 1.33 -6.57 -5.14
C GLN A 29 1.32 -6.56 -3.61
N VAL A 30 0.36 -7.25 -2.99
CA VAL A 30 0.35 -7.43 -1.53
C VAL A 30 1.56 -8.25 -1.06
N SER A 31 1.97 -9.26 -1.83
CA SER A 31 3.19 -10.03 -1.56
C SER A 31 4.43 -9.15 -1.65
N ASP A 32 4.55 -8.35 -2.71
CA ASP A 32 5.67 -7.43 -2.91
C ASP A 32 5.77 -6.40 -1.77
N LEU A 33 4.63 -5.89 -1.30
CA LEU A 33 4.58 -4.99 -0.13
C LEU A 33 5.04 -5.70 1.16
N ILE A 34 4.65 -6.96 1.37
CA ILE A 34 5.11 -7.76 2.52
C ILE A 34 6.63 -7.97 2.47
N GLU A 35 7.20 -8.20 1.29
CA GLU A 35 8.64 -8.36 1.09
C GLU A 35 9.38 -7.04 1.33
N ALA A 36 8.90 -5.92 0.78
CA ALA A 36 9.47 -4.60 1.01
C ALA A 36 9.48 -4.23 2.51
N LEU A 37 8.37 -4.47 3.21
CA LEU A 37 8.29 -4.28 4.66
C LEU A 37 9.26 -5.19 5.41
N THR A 38 9.44 -6.44 4.97
CA THR A 38 10.37 -7.38 5.60
C THR A 38 11.81 -6.87 5.48
N ALA A 39 12.24 -6.48 4.28
CA ALA A 39 13.59 -5.95 4.06
C ALA A 39 13.85 -4.66 4.86
N LEU A 40 12.87 -3.76 4.93
CA LEU A 40 13.00 -2.53 5.72
C LEU A 40 13.12 -2.84 7.22
N ILE A 41 12.27 -3.71 7.75
CA ILE A 41 12.29 -4.14 9.15
C ILE A 41 13.64 -4.77 9.51
N GLU A 42 14.13 -5.69 8.68
CA GLU A 42 15.42 -6.36 8.91
C GLU A 42 16.59 -5.36 8.94
N ALA A 43 16.59 -4.38 8.03
CA ALA A 43 17.60 -3.31 8.05
C ALA A 43 17.48 -2.42 9.31
N MET A 44 16.26 -2.16 9.77
CA MET A 44 15.99 -1.41 11.00
C MET A 44 16.34 -2.18 12.29
N GLU A 45 16.50 -3.50 12.20
CA GLU A 45 16.89 -4.38 13.32
C GLU A 45 18.39 -4.71 13.33
N SER A 46 19.18 -4.12 12.43
CA SER A 46 20.63 -4.36 12.35
C SER A 46 21.36 -3.99 13.66
N ASP A 47 22.59 -4.50 13.84
CA ASP A 47 23.36 -4.34 15.10
C ASP A 47 23.62 -2.88 15.50
N GLU A 48 23.55 -1.94 14.55
CA GLU A 48 23.71 -0.50 14.77
C GLU A 48 22.37 0.20 15.10
N ALA A 49 21.27 -0.54 15.19
CA ALA A 49 19.95 0.01 15.41
C ALA A 49 19.83 0.72 16.77
N PRO A 50 19.25 1.94 16.82
CA PRO A 50 19.06 2.67 18.06
C PRO A 50 17.88 2.11 18.87
N LEU A 51 17.92 0.84 19.28
CA LEU A 51 16.83 0.17 20.00
C LEU A 51 16.52 0.81 21.36
N SER A 52 17.46 1.57 21.94
CA SER A 52 17.21 2.39 23.13
C SER A 52 16.24 3.55 22.86
N ASN A 53 16.12 4.00 21.61
CA ASN A 53 15.18 5.05 21.18
C ASN A 53 13.74 4.52 21.20
N PRO A 54 12.85 5.04 22.06
CA PRO A 54 11.46 4.58 22.14
C PRO A 54 10.66 4.84 20.85
N GLY A 55 10.97 5.93 20.13
CA GLY A 55 10.34 6.25 18.86
C GLY A 55 10.71 5.26 17.76
N TRP A 56 11.97 4.82 17.73
CA TRP A 56 12.44 3.77 16.82
C TRP A 56 11.70 2.45 17.05
N ARG A 57 11.67 1.98 18.31
CA ARG A 57 10.95 0.77 18.69
C ARG A 57 9.44 0.86 18.38
N GLY A 58 8.85 2.03 18.59
CA GLY A 58 7.46 2.29 18.21
C GLY A 58 7.24 2.08 16.71
N ARG A 59 8.06 2.72 15.87
CA ARG A 59 7.97 2.58 14.42
C ARG A 59 8.22 1.16 13.94
N LEU A 60 9.20 0.47 14.51
CA LEU A 60 9.49 -0.92 14.17
C LEU A 60 8.28 -1.83 14.51
N ARG A 61 7.67 -1.64 15.68
CA ARG A 61 6.45 -2.37 16.07
C ARG A 61 5.31 -2.11 15.09
N ASP A 62 5.09 -0.87 14.69
CA ASP A 62 4.04 -0.52 13.73
C ASP A 62 4.25 -1.25 12.40
N LEU A 63 5.49 -1.26 11.88
CA LEU A 63 5.83 -1.97 10.64
C LEU A 63 5.61 -3.48 10.76
N HIS A 64 5.99 -4.09 11.90
CA HIS A 64 5.70 -5.51 12.15
C HIS A 64 4.22 -5.82 12.15
N ASN A 65 3.42 -4.97 12.80
CA ASN A 65 1.97 -5.14 12.89
C ASN A 65 1.34 -5.04 11.50
N SER A 66 1.63 -3.99 10.74
CA SER A 66 1.13 -3.81 9.38
C SER A 66 1.50 -4.99 8.46
N ARG A 67 2.74 -5.47 8.54
CA ARG A 67 3.19 -6.66 7.80
C ARG A 67 2.41 -7.91 8.22
N GLY A 68 2.15 -8.07 9.52
CA GLY A 68 1.35 -9.17 10.07
C GLY A 68 -0.08 -9.16 9.53
N ASP A 69 -0.73 -8.00 9.55
CA ASP A 69 -2.10 -7.82 9.07
C ASP A 69 -2.20 -8.10 7.57
N LEU A 70 -1.24 -7.61 6.76
CA LEU A 70 -1.17 -7.94 5.32
C LEU A 70 -1.01 -9.45 5.09
N ARG A 71 -0.15 -10.13 5.86
CA ARG A 71 0.01 -11.59 5.76
C ARG A 71 -1.27 -12.33 6.14
N LEU A 72 -1.99 -11.88 7.15
CA LEU A 72 -3.27 -12.47 7.54
C LEU A 72 -4.33 -12.27 6.46
N LEU A 73 -4.43 -11.07 5.89
CA LEU A 73 -5.32 -10.76 4.77
C LEU A 73 -5.01 -11.63 3.55
N ALA A 74 -3.74 -11.70 3.15
CA ALA A 74 -3.27 -12.46 1.98
C ALA A 74 -3.50 -13.97 2.09
N ARG A 75 -3.67 -14.51 3.31
CA ARG A 75 -4.00 -15.92 3.54
C ARG A 75 -5.49 -16.23 3.44
N ARG A 76 -6.37 -15.22 3.50
CA ARG A 76 -7.81 -15.44 3.34
C ARG A 76 -8.10 -15.87 1.90
N SER A 77 -8.98 -16.87 1.74
CA SER A 77 -9.44 -17.31 0.42
C SER A 77 -10.14 -16.17 -0.34
N THR A 78 -10.90 -15.34 0.39
CA THR A 78 -11.54 -14.14 -0.12
C THR A 78 -11.41 -12.98 0.87
N PHE A 79 -11.41 -11.75 0.35
CA PHE A 79 -11.54 -10.52 1.13
C PHE A 79 -12.16 -9.43 0.23
N THR A 80 -12.69 -8.38 0.83
CA THR A 80 -13.27 -7.25 0.11
C THR A 80 -12.23 -6.18 -0.19
N ARG A 81 -12.55 -5.25 -1.09
CA ARG A 81 -11.73 -4.05 -1.34
C ARG A 81 -11.58 -3.21 -0.06
N ASP A 82 -12.61 -3.16 0.77
CA ASP A 82 -12.61 -2.41 2.03
C ASP A 82 -11.69 -3.06 3.07
N ASP A 83 -11.72 -4.40 3.21
CA ASP A 83 -10.76 -5.14 4.06
C ASP A 83 -9.30 -4.80 3.68
N LEU A 84 -9.03 -4.72 2.38
CA LEU A 84 -7.69 -4.38 1.86
C LEU A 84 -7.30 -2.95 2.23
N PHE A 85 -8.20 -1.98 2.02
CA PHE A 85 -7.90 -0.58 2.33
C PHE A 85 -7.80 -0.32 3.82
N GLU A 86 -8.58 -1.00 4.65
CA GLU A 86 -8.45 -0.94 6.10
C GLU A 86 -7.03 -1.31 6.53
N VAL A 87 -6.51 -2.44 6.04
CA VAL A 87 -5.12 -2.87 6.33
C VAL A 87 -4.09 -1.91 5.72
N LEU A 88 -4.26 -1.47 4.48
CA LEU A 88 -3.33 -0.55 3.81
C LEU A 88 -3.18 0.78 4.54
N THR A 89 -4.26 1.31 5.12
CA THR A 89 -4.20 2.59 5.85
C THR A 89 -3.30 2.51 7.10
N CYS A 90 -3.09 1.31 7.62
CA CYS A 90 -2.16 1.06 8.73
C CYS A 90 -0.70 0.99 8.26
N VAL A 91 -0.44 0.72 6.98
CA VAL A 91 0.92 0.63 6.43
C VAL A 91 1.51 2.03 6.28
N ARG A 92 2.42 2.38 7.18
CA ARG A 92 3.09 3.70 7.19
C ARG A 92 4.56 3.54 6.85
N PRO A 93 5.05 4.15 5.75
CA PRO A 93 6.48 4.29 5.52
C PRO A 93 7.19 4.93 6.72
N LEU A 94 8.49 4.68 6.84
CA LEU A 94 9.32 5.24 7.90
C LEU A 94 9.35 6.77 7.80
N PHE A 95 9.51 7.29 6.57
CA PHE A 95 9.41 8.70 6.23
C PHE A 95 8.84 8.89 4.82
N ARG A 96 8.41 10.12 4.51
CA ARG A 96 8.06 10.56 3.15
C ARG A 96 8.94 11.75 2.79
N GLY A 97 9.45 11.79 1.55
CA GLY A 97 10.40 12.80 1.11
C GLY A 97 11.82 12.52 1.62
N ALA A 98 12.63 13.59 1.77
CA ALA A 98 14.04 13.48 2.11
C ALA A 98 14.24 12.80 3.49
N PRO A 99 15.12 11.78 3.59
CA PRO A 99 15.39 11.09 4.84
C PRO A 99 16.13 11.99 5.83
N PRO A 100 15.90 11.83 7.14
CA PRO A 100 16.83 12.35 8.14
C PRO A 100 18.22 11.74 7.92
N LYS A 101 19.28 12.53 8.17
CA LYS A 101 20.68 12.16 7.86
C LYS A 101 21.08 10.78 8.40
N ASP A 102 20.70 10.50 9.64
CA ASP A 102 21.07 9.25 10.33
C ASP A 102 20.36 8.02 9.74
N PHE A 103 19.30 8.21 8.95
CA PHE A 103 18.50 7.15 8.33
C PHE A 103 18.58 7.16 6.80
N ALA A 104 19.49 7.94 6.21
CA ALA A 104 19.66 8.01 4.75
C ALA A 104 19.96 6.63 4.13
N HIS A 105 20.63 5.74 4.88
CA HIS A 105 20.91 4.37 4.44
C HIS A 105 19.64 3.51 4.23
N LEU A 106 18.49 3.90 4.82
CA LEU A 106 17.21 3.21 4.65
C LEU A 106 16.37 3.77 3.49
N GLU A 107 16.80 4.85 2.84
CA GLU A 107 16.01 5.55 1.82
C GLU A 107 15.53 4.61 0.71
N GLY A 108 16.43 3.79 0.16
CA GLY A 108 16.06 2.86 -0.92
C GLY A 108 15.04 1.81 -0.48
N LEU A 109 15.13 1.30 0.75
CA LEU A 109 14.17 0.33 1.29
C LEU A 109 12.84 0.98 1.63
N ASN A 110 12.86 2.20 2.19
CA ASN A 110 11.67 2.97 2.45
C ASN A 110 10.93 3.34 1.16
N GLN A 111 11.66 3.71 0.10
CA GLN A 111 11.06 4.01 -1.20
C GLN A 111 10.37 2.78 -1.80
N ARG A 112 10.97 1.59 -1.70
CA ARG A 112 10.31 0.34 -2.13
C ARG A 112 8.99 0.09 -1.42
N VAL A 113 8.87 0.43 -0.13
CA VAL A 113 7.60 0.33 0.61
C VAL A 113 6.58 1.33 0.04
N ILE A 114 6.99 2.56 -0.26
CA ILE A 114 6.11 3.57 -0.86
C ILE A 114 5.59 3.10 -2.22
N ASP A 115 6.50 2.66 -3.10
CA ASP A 115 6.16 2.20 -4.45
C ASP A 115 5.21 0.99 -4.38
N ALA A 116 5.48 0.02 -3.50
CA ALA A 116 4.63 -1.15 -3.33
C ALA A 116 3.23 -0.79 -2.78
N ILE A 117 3.10 0.22 -1.90
CA ILE A 117 1.78 0.72 -1.47
C ILE A 117 1.01 1.27 -2.69
N GLU A 118 1.67 2.05 -3.54
CA GLU A 118 1.06 2.63 -4.75
C GLU A 118 0.65 1.55 -5.75
N ASP A 119 1.45 0.50 -5.91
CA ASP A 119 1.14 -0.64 -6.77
C ASP A 119 -0.08 -1.41 -6.27
N VAL A 120 -0.21 -1.62 -4.96
CA VAL A 120 -1.43 -2.23 -4.38
C VAL A 120 -2.65 -1.33 -4.64
N HIS A 121 -2.53 -0.01 -4.43
CA HIS A 121 -3.62 0.93 -4.73
C HIS A 121 -4.04 0.88 -6.20
N ARG A 122 -3.07 0.83 -7.12
CA ARG A 122 -3.31 0.72 -8.57
C ARG A 122 -3.99 -0.59 -8.92
N ALA A 123 -3.51 -1.71 -8.38
CA ALA A 123 -4.08 -3.04 -8.63
C ALA A 123 -5.51 -3.17 -8.06
N ALA A 124 -5.81 -2.54 -6.92
CA ALA A 124 -7.15 -2.56 -6.32
C ALA A 124 -8.17 -1.70 -7.06
N SER A 125 -7.69 -0.73 -7.86
CA SER A 125 -8.50 0.23 -8.63
C SER A 125 -8.66 -0.13 -10.11
N ALA A 126 -7.90 -1.11 -10.60
CA ALA A 126 -8.00 -1.67 -11.95
C ALA A 126 -9.20 -2.65 -12.07
#